data_AF-A0A0H2ZQQ7-F1
#
_entry.id   AF-A0A0H2ZQQ7-F1
#
_cell.length_a   1.000
_cell.length_b   1.000
_cell.length_c   1.000
_cell.angle_alpha   90.00
_cell.angle_beta   90.00
_cell.angle_gamma   90.00
#
_symmetry.space_group_name_H-M   'P 1'
#
loop_
_entity.id
_entity.type
_entity.pdbx_description
1 polymer ?
#
loop_
_entity_poly.entity_id
_entity_poly.type
_entity_poly.pdbx_seq_one_letter_code
_entity_poly.pdbx_strand_id
1 'polypeptide(L)' 'MFSQLHMREEQVLLAQDYALETARAEDLEQGLERGKVEGRAERKLFTFLDIVRQGLLTSEVASQQLGMSVSEFEALL' A
#
# COMPACT_ATOMS: atom_id res chain seq x y z
N MET A 1 -8.18 49.00 -20.65
CA MET A 1 -6.95 48.27 -20.24
C MET A 1 -7.27 47.41 -19.01
N PHE A 2 -8.00 46.30 -19.16
CA PHE A 2 -8.53 45.49 -18.04
C PHE A 2 -8.30 43.97 -18.24
N SER A 3 -7.24 43.59 -18.96
CA SER A 3 -7.06 42.19 -19.41
C SER A 3 -5.98 41.40 -18.66
N GLN A 4 -5.21 42.01 -17.77
CA GLN A 4 -4.12 41.32 -17.05
C GLN A 4 -4.54 40.76 -15.69
N LEU A 5 -5.56 41.35 -15.03
CA LEU A 5 -6.07 40.86 -13.74
C LEU A 5 -6.92 39.60 -13.90
N HIS A 6 -7.85 39.59 -14.84
CA HIS A 6 -8.69 38.42 -15.12
C HIS A 6 -7.89 37.18 -15.54
N MET A 7 -6.87 37.35 -16.38
CA MET A 7 -5.98 36.25 -16.77
C MET A 7 -5.24 35.66 -15.56
N ARG A 8 -4.91 36.46 -14.54
CA ARG A 8 -4.23 35.97 -13.35
C ARG A 8 -5.18 35.24 -12.41
N GLU A 9 -6.43 35.69 -12.31
CA GLU A 9 -7.47 35.03 -11.52
C GLU A 9 -7.82 33.66 -12.10
N GLU A 10 -7.97 33.55 -13.43
CA GLU A 10 -8.22 32.26 -14.10
C GLU A 10 -7.04 31.29 -13.96
N GLN A 11 -5.80 31.79 -14.01
CA GLN A 11 -4.59 30.95 -13.85
C GLN A 11 -4.43 30.42 -12.41
N VAL A 12 -4.82 31.19 -11.40
CA VAL A 12 -4.81 30.72 -9.99
C VAL A 12 -5.90 29.67 -9.77
N LEU A 13 -7.07 29.86 -10.37
CA LEU A 13 -8.17 28.89 -10.30
C LEU A 13 -7.78 27.55 -10.94
N LEU A 14 -7.16 27.60 -12.13
CA LEU A 14 -6.67 26.42 -12.84
C LEU A 14 -5.54 25.69 -12.09
N ALA A 15 -4.62 26.43 -11.46
CA ALA A 15 -3.55 25.85 -10.66
C ALA A 15 -4.07 25.18 -9.37
N GLN A 16 -5.12 25.74 -8.77
CA GLN A 16 -5.76 25.16 -7.59
C GLN A 16 -6.48 23.85 -7.92
N ASP A 17 -7.23 23.82 -9.03
CA ASP A 17 -7.89 22.61 -9.51
C ASP A 17 -6.87 21.52 -9.88
N TYR A 18 -5.78 21.90 -10.57
CA TYR A 18 -4.71 20.97 -10.93
C TYR A 18 -4.01 20.38 -9.70
N ALA A 19 -3.70 21.18 -8.68
CA ALA A 19 -3.08 20.69 -7.46
C ALA A 19 -4.01 19.73 -6.66
N LEU A 20 -5.31 20.01 -6.66
CA LEU A 20 -6.29 19.17 -5.96
C LEU A 20 -6.52 17.82 -6.66
N GLU A 21 -6.59 17.83 -8.00
CA GLU A 21 -6.70 16.62 -8.83
C GLU A 21 -5.44 15.76 -8.73
N THR A 22 -4.25 16.37 -8.76
CA THR A 22 -2.99 15.63 -8.67
C THR A 22 -2.82 14.98 -7.30
N ALA A 23 -3.12 15.71 -6.21
CA ALA A 23 -3.05 15.15 -4.86
C ALA A 23 -4.05 13.99 -4.65
N ARG A 24 -5.24 14.04 -5.25
CA ARG A 24 -6.19 12.93 -5.21
C ARG A 24 -5.72 11.71 -6.00
N ALA A 25 -5.13 11.92 -7.17
CA ALA A 25 -4.64 10.84 -8.02
C ALA A 25 -3.45 10.12 -7.37
N GLU A 26 -2.47 10.88 -6.86
CA GLU A 26 -1.26 10.33 -6.24
C GLU A 26 -1.58 9.56 -4.93
N ASP A 27 -2.49 10.08 -4.10
CA ASP A 27 -2.85 9.44 -2.82
C ASP A 27 -3.63 8.13 -3.03
N LEU A 28 -4.54 8.11 -4.01
CA LEU A 28 -5.32 6.91 -4.34
C LEU A 28 -4.45 5.82 -5.00
N GLU A 29 -3.53 6.23 -5.87
CA GLU A 29 -2.64 5.31 -6.60
C GLU A 29 -1.59 4.70 -5.66
N GLN A 30 -0.97 5.50 -4.78
CA GLN A 30 -0.07 4.98 -3.75
C GLN A 30 -0.77 4.06 -2.74
N GLY A 31 -2.00 4.39 -2.33
CA GLY A 31 -2.78 3.56 -1.40
C GLY A 31 -3.21 2.22 -2.01
N LEU A 32 -3.58 2.19 -3.29
CA LEU A 32 -3.96 0.97 -4.00
C LEU A 32 -2.77 0.07 -4.33
N GLU A 33 -1.62 0.64 -4.71
CA GLU A 33 -0.42 -0.16 -4.98
C GLU A 33 0.17 -0.76 -3.69
N ARG A 34 0.30 0.03 -2.62
CA ARG A 34 0.75 -0.49 -1.32
C ARG A 34 -0.21 -1.54 -0.77
N GLY A 35 -1.51 -1.26 -0.73
CA GLY A 35 -2.51 -2.19 -0.20
C GLY A 35 -2.64 -3.50 -0.98
N LYS A 36 -2.37 -3.50 -2.30
CA LYS A 36 -2.38 -4.74 -3.11
C LYS A 36 -1.14 -5.60 -2.90
N VAL A 37 0.04 -4.98 -2.72
CA VAL A 37 1.30 -5.72 -2.53
C VAL A 37 1.41 -6.23 -1.10
N GLU A 38 1.14 -5.38 -0.11
CA GLU A 38 1.12 -5.75 1.31
C GLU A 38 0.04 -6.79 1.57
N GLY A 39 -1.19 -6.57 1.10
CA GLY A 39 -2.29 -7.52 1.28
C GLY A 39 -2.05 -8.91 0.65
N ARG A 40 -1.19 -9.01 -0.37
CA ARG A 40 -0.83 -10.31 -0.97
C ARG A 40 0.22 -11.08 -0.17
N ALA A 41 1.20 -10.36 0.39
CA ALA A 41 2.21 -10.95 1.27
C ALA A 41 1.61 -11.33 2.63
N GLU A 42 0.79 -10.44 3.20
CA GLU A 42 0.06 -10.68 4.44
C GLU A 42 -0.88 -11.88 4.32
N ARG A 43 -1.63 -12.00 3.20
CA ARG A 43 -2.53 -13.13 2.99
C ARG A 43 -1.81 -14.48 2.94
N LYS A 44 -0.59 -14.54 2.39
CA LYS A 44 0.24 -15.75 2.44
C LYS A 44 0.68 -16.07 3.86
N LEU A 45 1.12 -15.06 4.60
CA LEU A 45 1.59 -15.22 5.98
C LEU A 45 0.48 -15.80 6.88
N PHE A 46 -0.75 -15.27 6.78
CA PHE A 46 -1.90 -15.80 7.51
C PHE A 46 -2.23 -17.26 7.17
N THR A 47 -2.12 -17.65 5.89
CA THR A 47 -2.33 -19.04 5.49
C THR A 47 -1.29 -19.97 6.12
N PHE A 48 -0.01 -19.58 6.13
CA PHE A 48 1.03 -20.41 6.74
C PHE A 48 0.89 -20.50 8.27
N LEU A 49 0.55 -19.40 8.95
CA LEU A 49 0.28 -19.42 10.40
C LEU A 49 -0.84 -20.41 10.75
N ASP A 50 -1.93 -20.40 9.98
CA ASP A 50 -3.05 -21.30 10.20
C ASP A 50 -2.66 -22.78 9.97
N ILE A 51 -1.93 -23.09 8.90
CA ILE A 51 -1.45 -24.45 8.61
C ILE A 51 -0.49 -24.95 9.70
N VAL A 52 0.40 -24.09 10.20
CA VAL A 52 1.33 -24.46 11.29
C VAL A 52 0.59 -24.67 12.60
N ARG A 53 -0.41 -23.82 12.93
CA ARG A 53 -1.29 -24.02 14.10
C ARG A 53 -2.12 -25.30 14.02
N GLN A 54 -2.52 -25.71 12.82
CA GLN A 54 -3.19 -27.00 12.58
C GLN A 54 -2.23 -28.20 12.70
N GLY A 55 -0.93 -27.97 12.88
CA GLY A 55 0.09 -29.03 12.95
C GLY A 55 0.36 -29.71 11.61
N LEU A 56 -0.07 -29.10 10.50
CA LEU A 56 0.07 -29.64 9.13
C LEU A 56 1.43 -29.29 8.51
N LEU A 57 2.14 -28.31 9.06
CA LEU A 57 3.44 -27.84 8.60
C LEU A 57 4.27 -27.34 9.79
N THR A 58 5.60 -27.40 9.70
CA THR A 58 6.48 -26.88 10.76
C THR A 58 6.84 -25.41 10.53
N SER A 59 7.14 -24.69 11.61
CA SER A 59 7.55 -23.28 11.56
C SER A 59 8.74 -23.04 10.63
N GLU A 60 9.67 -24.00 10.53
CA GLU A 60 10.85 -23.87 9.66
C GLU A 60 10.50 -23.91 8.17
N VAL A 61 9.52 -24.74 7.78
CA VAL A 61 9.09 -24.84 6.38
C VAL A 61 8.27 -23.62 6.00
N ALA A 62 7.40 -23.14 6.91
CA ALA A 62 6.61 -21.92 6.70
C ALA A 62 7.50 -20.68 6.57
N SER A 63 8.47 -20.52 7.47
CA SER A 63 9.36 -19.35 7.47
C SER A 63 10.23 -19.31 6.21
N GLN A 64 10.73 -20.46 5.72
CA GLN A 64 11.46 -20.54 4.46
C GLN A 64 10.60 -20.15 3.25
N GLN A 65 9.33 -20.56 3.19
CA GLN A 65 8.42 -20.19 2.10
C GLN A 65 8.04 -18.71 2.11
N LEU A 66 8.09 -18.08 3.29
CA LEU A 66 7.86 -16.65 3.47
C LEU A 66 9.14 -15.81 3.32
N GLY A 67 10.31 -16.45 3.25
CA GLY A 67 11.60 -15.75 3.15
C GLY A 67 11.97 -15.01 4.44
N MET A 68 11.48 -15.45 5.60
CA MET A 68 11.74 -14.86 6.92
C MET A 68 12.38 -15.86 7.88
N SER A 69 12.93 -15.36 9.00
CA SER A 69 13.53 -16.25 10.01
C SER A 69 12.48 -17.05 10.77
N VAL A 70 12.86 -18.21 11.28
CA VAL A 70 11.97 -19.04 12.12
C VAL A 70 11.49 -18.26 13.33
N SER A 71 12.39 -17.51 13.99
CA SER A 71 12.06 -16.69 15.16
C SER A 71 11.04 -15.58 14.86
N GLU A 72 11.15 -14.91 13.71
CA GLU A 72 10.16 -13.90 13.32
C GLU A 72 8.80 -14.53 13.01
N PHE A 73 8.78 -15.73 12.42
CA PHE A 73 7.54 -16.45 12.16
C PHE A 73 6.89 -16.96 13.46
N GLU A 74 7.67 -17.52 14.38
CA GLU A 74 7.20 -17.99 15.69
C GLU A 74 6.69 -16.85 16.58
N ALA A 75 7.24 -15.64 16.44
CA ALA A 75 6.71 -14.46 17.12
C ALA A 75 5.28 -14.08 16.67
N LEU A 76 4.83 -14.58 15.51
CA LEU A 76 3.50 -14.33 14.94
C LEU A 76 2.53 -15.52 15.11
N LEU A 77 3.03 -16.68 15.58
CA LEU A 77 2.28 -17.92 15.80
C LEU A 77 1.45 -17.88 17.08
#